data_AF-A0A2D4GLI8-F1
#
_entry.id   AF-A0A2D4GLI8-F1
#
_cell.length_a   1.000
_cell.length_b   1.000
_cell.length_c   1.000
_cell.angle_alpha   90.00
_cell.angle_beta   90.00
_cell.angle_gamma   90.00
#
_symmetry.space_group_name_H-M   'P 1'
#
loop_
_entity.id
_entity.type
_entity.pdbx_description
1 polymer ?
#
loop_
_entity_poly.entity_id
_entity_poly.type
_entity_poly.pdbx_seq_one_letter_code
_entity_poly.pdbx_strand_id
1 'polypeptide(L)'
;DWLCAPDTMYLLDLVKPEFLLLRTLARCLILWDDIMPSSKWIDSNVPQIVRENSVSLHATEMPSSEDLNLETLAQAHVYIIAGSCLSLGFRFAGSENLAAFNCLFAFAKDFMKCLSSATASIAGHYNLET
;
A
#
# COMPACT_ATOMS: atom_id res chain seq x y z
N ASP A 1 -2.00 -19.68 0.10
CA ASP A 1 -2.39 -18.28 0.38
C ASP A 1 -2.18 -17.79 1.82
N TRP A 2 -1.16 -18.26 2.57
CA TRP A 2 -0.92 -17.68 3.90
C TRP A 2 -0.38 -16.26 3.84
N LEU A 3 0.39 -15.93 2.79
CA LEU A 3 1.07 -14.65 2.63
C LEU A 3 0.15 -13.52 2.15
N CYS A 4 -1.16 -13.75 2.04
CA CYS A 4 -2.08 -12.66 1.75
C CYS A 4 -2.11 -11.66 2.92
N ALA A 5 -2.33 -10.39 2.61
CA ALA A 5 -2.58 -9.38 3.64
C ALA A 5 -3.85 -9.78 4.42
N PRO A 6 -3.87 -9.59 5.75
CA PRO A 6 -5.08 -9.83 6.52
C PRO A 6 -6.21 -8.90 6.09
N ASP A 7 -7.44 -9.43 6.03
CA ASP A 7 -8.63 -8.70 5.57
C ASP A 7 -9.60 -8.38 6.72
N THR A 8 -9.09 -8.31 7.95
CA THR A 8 -9.85 -7.87 9.13
C THR A 8 -9.03 -6.91 9.97
N MET A 9 -9.68 -5.93 10.61
CA MET A 9 -9.01 -4.91 11.42
C MET A 9 -8.19 -5.55 12.53
N TYR A 10 -8.82 -6.50 13.24
CA TYR A 10 -8.18 -7.24 14.32
C TYR A 10 -6.87 -7.92 13.90
N LEU A 11 -6.81 -8.50 12.70
CA LEU A 11 -5.58 -9.16 12.23
C LEU A 11 -4.54 -8.16 11.71
N LEU A 12 -4.97 -6.99 11.23
CA LEU A 12 -4.06 -5.91 10.84
C LEU A 12 -3.36 -5.32 12.08
N ASP A 13 -4.08 -5.13 13.19
CA ASP A 13 -3.51 -4.65 14.46
C ASP A 13 -2.40 -5.58 15.01
N LEU A 14 -2.45 -6.87 14.67
CA LEU A 14 -1.45 -7.86 15.10
C LEU A 14 -0.17 -7.84 14.24
N VAL A 15 -0.14 -7.09 13.14
CA VAL A 15 0.96 -7.10 12.18
C VAL A 15 1.52 -5.70 12.01
N LYS A 16 2.81 -5.54 12.31
CA LYS A 16 3.49 -4.28 12.01
C LYS A 16 3.43 -3.95 10.50
N PRO A 17 3.19 -2.70 10.12
CA PRO A 17 2.94 -2.33 8.73
C PRO A 17 4.15 -2.60 7.81
N GLU A 18 5.39 -2.44 8.30
CA GLU A 18 6.61 -2.82 7.58
C GLU A 18 6.63 -4.29 7.13
N PHE A 19 6.05 -5.19 7.93
CA PHE A 19 5.95 -6.61 7.56
C PHE A 19 4.87 -6.87 6.52
N LEU A 20 3.90 -5.98 6.35
CA LEU A 20 2.94 -6.07 5.24
C LEU A 20 3.63 -5.81 3.89
N LEU A 21 4.61 -4.90 3.84
CA LEU A 21 5.44 -4.69 2.65
C LEU A 21 6.20 -5.96 2.29
N LEU A 22 6.96 -6.53 3.24
CA LEU A 22 7.73 -7.75 3.00
C LEU A 22 6.84 -8.93 2.63
N ARG A 23 5.67 -9.06 3.28
CA ARG A 23 4.70 -10.10 2.99
C ARG A 23 4.13 -9.98 1.58
N THR A 24 3.79 -8.76 1.18
CA THR A 24 3.28 -8.46 -0.18
C THR A 24 4.36 -8.77 -1.22
N LEU A 25 5.58 -8.28 -1.00
CA LEU A 25 6.73 -8.57 -1.86
C LEU A 25 6.96 -10.07 -2.01
N ALA A 26 7.04 -10.80 -0.90
CA ALA A 26 7.26 -12.25 -0.92
C ALA A 26 6.15 -12.98 -1.69
N ARG A 27 4.88 -12.59 -1.48
CA ARG A 27 3.75 -13.17 -2.21
C ARG A 27 3.87 -12.92 -3.72
N CYS A 28 4.15 -11.69 -4.13
CA CYS A 28 4.29 -11.35 -5.55
C CYS A 28 5.48 -12.07 -6.20
N LEU A 29 6.61 -12.21 -5.50
CA LEU A 29 7.77 -12.96 -6.01
C LEU A 29 7.48 -14.47 -6.17
N ILE A 30 6.65 -15.05 -5.30
CA ILE A 30 6.18 -16.43 -5.45
C ILE A 30 5.22 -16.55 -6.64
N LEU A 31 4.28 -15.60 -6.76
CA LEU A 31 3.32 -15.52 -7.88
C LEU A 31 3.88 -14.68 -9.05
N TRP A 32 5.12 -14.99 -9.44
CA TRP A 32 5.91 -14.18 -10.36
C TRP A 32 5.23 -13.93 -11.72
N ASP A 33 4.55 -14.95 -12.24
CA ASP A 33 3.92 -14.91 -13.56
C ASP A 33 2.66 -14.03 -13.59
N ASP A 34 2.06 -13.77 -12.42
CA ASP A 34 0.84 -12.97 -12.29
C ASP A 34 1.14 -11.46 -12.21
N ILE A 35 2.41 -11.04 -12.12
CA ILE A 35 2.78 -9.63 -11.98
C ILE A 35 2.48 -8.87 -13.28
N MET A 36 1.57 -7.89 -13.21
CA MET A 36 1.19 -7.05 -14.34
C MET A 36 1.54 -5.56 -14.12
N PRO A 37 2.08 -4.86 -15.13
CA PRO A 37 2.41 -3.43 -15.05
C PRO A 37 1.17 -2.55 -15.20
N SER A 38 0.27 -2.60 -14.23
CA SER A 38 -0.96 -1.79 -14.21
C SER A 38 -1.36 -1.40 -12.78
N SER A 39 -1.92 -0.21 -12.62
CA SER A 39 -2.40 0.25 -11.31
C SER A 39 -3.49 -0.67 -10.76
N LYS A 40 -4.37 -1.18 -11.62
CA LYS A 40 -5.40 -2.17 -11.24
C LYS A 40 -4.80 -3.41 -10.58
N TRP A 41 -3.64 -3.88 -11.06
CA TRP A 41 -2.96 -5.03 -10.45
C TRP A 41 -2.40 -4.66 -9.08
N ILE A 42 -1.76 -3.50 -8.95
CA ILE A 42 -1.26 -3.00 -7.65
C ILE A 42 -2.42 -2.90 -6.64
N ASP A 43 -3.53 -2.26 -7.03
CA ASP A 43 -4.71 -2.10 -6.18
C ASP A 43 -5.37 -3.43 -5.80
N SER A 44 -5.20 -4.47 -6.63
CA SER A 44 -5.72 -5.81 -6.36
C SER A 44 -5.01 -6.52 -5.21
N ASN A 45 -3.79 -6.12 -4.86
CA ASN A 45 -3.06 -6.65 -3.70
C ASN A 45 -3.53 -6.04 -2.38
N VAL A 46 -4.26 -4.93 -2.41
CA VAL A 46 -4.83 -4.28 -1.22
C VAL A 46 -6.10 -5.02 -0.79
N PRO A 47 -6.19 -5.47 0.48
CA PRO A 47 -7.37 -6.16 1.00
C PRO A 47 -8.59 -5.23 1.03
N GLN A 48 -9.79 -5.82 0.99
CA GLN A 48 -11.04 -5.09 0.83
C GLN A 48 -11.27 -4.12 1.99
N ILE A 49 -10.97 -4.54 3.22
CA ILE A 49 -11.11 -3.69 4.41
C ILE A 49 -10.29 -2.40 4.33
N VAL A 50 -9.10 -2.45 3.72
CA VAL A 50 -8.23 -1.28 3.56
C VAL A 50 -8.75 -0.39 2.42
N ARG A 51 -9.29 -0.99 1.35
CA ARG A 51 -9.80 -0.27 0.18
C ARG A 51 -11.11 0.47 0.45
N GLU A 52 -11.99 -0.09 1.29
CA GLU A 52 -13.27 0.54 1.63
C GLU A 52 -13.10 1.74 2.57
N ASN A 53 -12.13 1.65 3.49
CA ASN A 53 -11.91 2.69 4.49
C ASN A 53 -10.97 3.82 4.02
N SER A 54 -10.24 3.65 2.91
CA SER A 54 -9.41 4.72 2.33
C SER A 54 -10.24 5.92 1.85
N VAL A 55 -11.52 5.71 1.52
CA VAL A 55 -12.48 6.77 1.17
C VAL A 55 -12.85 7.62 2.38
N SER A 56 -12.82 7.04 3.59
CA SER A 56 -13.18 7.72 4.84
C SER A 56 -12.08 8.66 5.35
N LEU A 57 -10.84 8.54 4.85
CA LEU A 57 -9.72 9.47 5.12
C LEU A 57 -9.99 10.91 4.63
N HIS A 58 -11.00 11.11 3.78
CA HIS A 58 -11.42 12.42 3.29
C HIS A 58 -12.58 13.05 4.10
N ALA A 59 -13.13 12.37 5.10
CA ALA A 59 -14.21 12.88 5.94
C ALA A 59 -13.64 13.67 7.14
N THR A 60 -13.99 14.96 7.21
CA THR A 60 -13.40 16.00 8.06
C THR A 60 -13.95 16.05 9.51
N GLU A 61 -14.14 14.94 10.23
CA GLU A 61 -14.69 15.03 11.61
C GLU A 61 -13.99 14.14 12.67
N MET A 62 -13.47 14.86 13.69
CA MET A 62 -13.11 14.59 15.10
C MET A 62 -12.49 13.25 15.58
N PRO A 63 -11.54 13.30 16.55
CA PRO A 63 -10.74 12.16 16.96
C PRO A 63 -11.43 11.28 18.03
N SER A 64 -11.57 9.98 17.75
CA SER A 64 -12.11 8.94 18.64
C SER A 64 -11.28 7.64 18.49
N SER A 65 -11.67 6.52 19.13
CA SER A 65 -11.04 5.20 18.88
C SER A 65 -10.97 4.79 17.40
N GLU A 66 -11.70 5.48 16.53
CA GLU A 66 -11.63 5.38 15.07
C GLU A 66 -10.30 5.88 14.49
N ASP A 67 -9.55 6.75 15.17
CA ASP A 67 -8.27 7.30 14.67
C ASP A 67 -7.16 6.26 14.59
N LEU A 68 -7.05 5.40 15.61
CA LEU A 68 -6.03 4.33 15.66
C LEU A 68 -6.30 3.30 14.56
N ASN A 69 -7.57 3.05 14.26
CA ASN A 69 -7.99 2.20 13.15
C ASN A 69 -7.65 2.86 11.81
N LEU A 70 -7.86 4.17 11.70
CA LEU A 70 -7.58 4.93 10.49
C LEU A 70 -6.07 5.01 10.18
N GLU A 71 -5.24 5.24 11.20
CA GLU A 71 -3.78 5.20 11.11
C GLU A 71 -3.31 3.81 10.64
N THR A 72 -3.78 2.74 11.30
CA THR A 72 -3.39 1.36 10.97
C THR A 72 -3.76 1.00 9.53
N LEU A 73 -4.96 1.37 9.09
CA LEU A 73 -5.41 1.17 7.71
C LEU A 73 -4.60 2.00 6.71
N ALA A 74 -4.31 3.26 7.02
CA ALA A 74 -3.52 4.14 6.15
C ALA A 74 -2.08 3.61 6.00
N GLN A 75 -1.46 3.18 7.10
CA GLN A 75 -0.14 2.56 7.10
C GLN A 75 -0.16 1.25 6.32
N ALA A 76 -1.14 0.37 6.57
CA ALA A 76 -1.29 -0.88 5.83
C ALA A 76 -1.43 -0.64 4.32
N HIS A 77 -2.24 0.35 3.92
CA HIS A 77 -2.40 0.74 2.53
C HIS A 77 -1.07 1.14 1.89
N VAL A 78 -0.35 2.07 2.51
CA VAL A 78 0.94 2.57 2.02
C VAL A 78 1.95 1.44 1.84
N TYR A 79 2.15 0.60 2.86
CA TYR A 79 3.16 -0.46 2.80
C TYR A 79 2.79 -1.59 1.82
N ILE A 80 1.50 -1.93 1.66
CA ILE A 80 1.07 -2.93 0.67
C ILE A 80 1.27 -2.41 -0.76
N ILE A 81 0.92 -1.14 -1.02
CA ILE A 81 1.17 -0.50 -2.32
C ILE A 81 2.67 -0.43 -2.59
N ALA A 82 3.47 0.00 -1.62
CA ALA A 82 4.94 0.05 -1.74
C ALA A 82 5.55 -1.33 -2.04
N GLY A 83 5.10 -2.38 -1.35
CA GLY A 83 5.54 -3.76 -1.61
C GLY A 83 5.16 -4.26 -3.01
N SER A 84 3.98 -3.87 -3.50
CA SER A 84 3.53 -4.19 -4.86
C SER A 84 4.35 -3.45 -5.92
N CYS A 85 4.62 -2.15 -5.72
CA CYS A 85 5.49 -1.33 -6.57
C CYS A 85 6.91 -1.89 -6.61
N LEU A 86 7.46 -2.29 -5.47
CA LEU A 86 8.78 -2.90 -5.38
C LEU A 86 8.83 -4.21 -6.18
N SER A 87 7.82 -5.07 -6.03
CA SER A 87 7.68 -6.32 -6.80
C SER A 87 7.64 -6.07 -8.31
N LEU A 88 6.93 -5.01 -8.73
CA LEU A 88 6.90 -4.60 -10.13
C LEU A 88 8.29 -4.15 -10.62
N GLY A 89 9.03 -3.42 -9.78
CA GLY A 89 10.43 -3.06 -10.02
C GLY A 89 11.33 -4.29 -10.21
N PHE A 90 11.21 -5.30 -9.34
CA PHE A 90 11.94 -6.57 -9.49
C PHE A 90 11.60 -7.29 -10.80
N ARG A 91 10.31 -7.34 -11.16
CA ARG A 91 9.83 -8.03 -12.37
C ARG A 91 10.32 -7.40 -13.67
N PHE A 92 10.48 -6.09 -13.69
CA PHE A 92 10.80 -5.30 -14.88
C PHE A 92 12.16 -4.58 -14.79
N ALA A 93 13.03 -5.01 -13.88
CA ALA A 93 14.37 -4.44 -13.70
C ALA A 93 15.18 -4.52 -15.02
N GLY A 94 15.68 -3.38 -15.49
CA GLY A 94 16.47 -3.28 -16.72
C GLY A 94 15.71 -3.57 -18.03
N SER A 95 14.39 -3.71 -17.99
CA SER A 95 13.58 -4.03 -19.18
C SER A 95 13.10 -2.81 -19.96
N GLU A 96 13.26 -1.60 -19.41
CA GLU A 96 12.73 -0.35 -19.99
C GLU A 96 11.22 -0.41 -20.34
N ASN A 97 10.45 -1.21 -19.59
CA ASN A 97 9.03 -1.36 -19.85
C ASN A 97 8.26 -0.06 -19.55
N LEU A 98 7.72 0.56 -20.60
CA LEU A 98 7.00 1.85 -20.51
C LEU A 98 5.76 1.78 -19.61
N ALA A 99 5.02 0.67 -19.62
CA ALA A 99 3.84 0.51 -18.78
C ALA A 99 4.22 0.44 -17.30
N ALA A 100 5.28 -0.30 -16.96
CA ALA A 100 5.81 -0.37 -15.60
C ALA A 100 6.32 1.00 -15.14
N PHE A 101 7.05 1.72 -16.00
CA PHE A 101 7.52 3.08 -15.72
C PHE A 101 6.35 4.03 -15.42
N ASN A 102 5.35 4.10 -16.31
CA ASN A 102 4.20 5.00 -16.12
C ASN A 102 3.44 4.68 -14.84
N CYS A 103 3.30 3.40 -14.51
CA CYS A 103 2.64 2.95 -13.30
C CYS A 103 3.41 3.38 -12.04
N LEU A 104 4.71 3.04 -11.96
CA LEU A 104 5.55 3.41 -10.81
C LEU A 104 5.69 4.93 -10.66
N PHE A 105 5.77 5.67 -11.77
CA PHE A 105 5.86 7.11 -11.76
C PHE A 105 4.57 7.77 -11.23
N ALA A 106 3.40 7.22 -11.57
CA ALA A 106 2.13 7.67 -11.01
C ALA A 106 2.10 7.51 -9.48
N PHE A 107 2.44 6.32 -8.97
CA PHE A 107 2.49 6.08 -7.53
C PHE A 107 3.53 6.96 -6.83
N ALA A 108 4.73 7.15 -7.40
CA ALA A 108 5.72 8.06 -6.83
C ALA A 108 5.19 9.49 -6.71
N LYS A 109 4.46 9.99 -7.73
CA LYS A 109 3.81 11.30 -7.67
C LYS A 109 2.73 11.37 -6.59
N ASP A 110 1.97 10.31 -6.40
CA ASP A 110 0.93 10.27 -5.40
C ASP A 110 1.51 10.21 -3.98
N PHE A 111 2.57 9.43 -3.75
CA PHE A 111 3.33 9.44 -2.50
C PHE A 111 3.89 10.84 -2.16
N MET A 112 4.48 11.54 -3.13
CA MET A 112 4.96 12.90 -2.92
C MET A 112 3.84 13.88 -2.54
N LYS A 113 2.64 13.74 -3.13
CA LYS A 113 1.48 14.57 -2.75
C LYS A 113 1.01 14.24 -1.34
N CYS A 114 0.94 12.95 -0.98
CA CYS A 114 0.56 12.51 0.37
C CYS A 114 1.49 13.09 1.44
N LEU A 115 2.79 13.17 1.17
CA LEU A 115 3.78 13.76 2.07
C LEU A 115 3.52 15.25 2.38
N SER A 116 2.92 15.98 1.42
CA SER A 116 2.57 17.39 1.55
C SER A 116 1.16 17.64 2.12
N SER A 117 0.37 16.59 2.33
CA SER A 117 -1.04 16.65 2.75
C SER A 117 -1.21 16.37 4.25
N ALA A 118 -2.38 16.73 4.80
CA ALA A 118 -2.79 16.36 6.16
C ALA A 118 -2.78 14.83 6.39
N THR A 119 -2.87 14.03 5.32
CA THR A 119 -2.74 12.56 5.35
C THR A 119 -1.38 12.10 5.91
N ALA A 120 -0.32 12.90 5.80
CA ALA A 120 0.97 12.60 6.41
C ALA A 120 0.94 12.59 7.93
N SER A 121 0.03 13.35 8.54
CA SER A 121 -0.20 13.31 9.98
C SER A 121 -0.88 12.03 10.45
N ILE A 122 -1.62 11.34 9.56
CA ILE A 122 -2.40 10.14 9.88
C ILE A 122 -1.56 8.88 9.66
N ALA A 123 -0.87 8.77 8.51
CA ALA A 123 -0.01 7.61 8.24
C ALA A 123 1.33 7.69 8.99
N GLY A 124 1.73 8.88 9.42
CA GLY A 124 3.05 9.17 9.98
C GLY A 124 4.08 9.47 8.89
N HIS A 125 4.77 10.61 9.02
CA HIS A 125 5.76 11.07 8.04
C HIS A 125 6.84 10.02 7.73
N TYR A 126 7.38 9.35 8.75
CA TYR A 126 8.40 8.31 8.59
C TYR A 126 7.94 7.16 7.69
N ASN A 127 6.67 6.74 7.81
CA ASN A 127 6.13 5.62 7.05
C ASN A 127 5.88 5.96 5.58
N LEU A 128 5.75 7.25 5.25
CA LEU A 128 5.59 7.74 3.88
C LEU A 128 6.93 8.02 3.17
N GLU A 129 8.01 8.22 3.93
CA GLU A 129 9.36 8.44 3.40
C GLU A 129 10.10 7.13 3.06
N THR A 130 9.60 5.99 3.52
CA THR A 130 10.17 4.65 3.29
C THR A 130 9.72 4.07 1.95
#